data_AF-A0A537DFG7-F1
#
_entry.id   AF-A0A537DFG7-F1
#
_cell.length_a   1.000
_cell.length_b   1.000
_cell.length_c   1.000
_cell.angle_alpha   90.00
_cell.angle_beta   90.00
_cell.angle_gamma   90.00
#
_symmetry.space_group_name_H-M   'P 1'
#
loop_
_entity.id
_entity.type
_entity.pdbx_description
1 polymer ?
#
loop_
_entity_poly.entity_id
_entity_poly.type
_entity_poly.pdbx_seq_one_letter_code
_entity_poly.pdbx_strand_id
1 'polypeptide(L)' 'MVLVRLLLFFAFAAIAGAAVGYLVKRDRRYLRFIGQVLKYTLLLLLGALLFYAAQRLLIV' A
#
# COMPACT_ATOMS: atom_id res chain seq x y z
N MET A 1 -8.20 11.77 6.01
CA MET A 1 -7.98 10.51 6.75
C MET A 1 -8.76 9.31 6.22
N VAL A 2 -10.04 9.45 5.83
CA VAL A 2 -10.83 8.34 5.24
C VAL A 2 -10.15 7.74 3.99
N LEU A 3 -9.57 8.58 3.13
CA LEU A 3 -8.90 8.13 1.90
C LEU A 3 -7.70 7.19 2.18
N VAL A 4 -6.85 7.53 3.15
CA VAL A 4 -5.69 6.71 3.54
C VAL A 4 -6.14 5.37 4.13
N ARG A 5 -7.21 5.38 4.93
CA ARG A 5 -7.81 4.15 5.47
C ARG A 5 -8.32 3.22 4.37
N LEU A 6 -9.04 3.76 3.38
CA LEU A 6 -9.50 3.00 2.22
C LEU A 6 -8.32 2.44 1.40
N LEU A 7 -7.29 3.25 1.17
CA LEU A 7 -6.07 2.82 0.48
C LEU A 7 -5.44 1.61 1.16
N LEU A 8 -5.25 1.69 2.49
CA LEU A 8 -4.70 0.59 3.28
C LEU A 8 -5.60 -0.64 3.22
N PHE A 9 -6.92 -0.47 3.35
CA PHE A 9 -7.87 -1.58 3.25
C PHE A 9 -7.75 -2.32 1.91
N PHE A 10 -7.74 -1.58 0.80
CA PHE A 10 -7.55 -2.17 -0.53
C PHE A 10 -6.17 -2.79 -0.71
N ALA A 11 -5.11 -2.18 -0.18
CA ALA A 11 -3.77 -2.75 -0.22
C ALA A 11 -3.70 -4.10 0.52
N PHE A 12 -4.27 -4.19 1.73
CA PHE A 12 -4.36 -5.44 2.47
C PHE A 12 -5.23 -6.47 1.76
N ALA A 13 -6.37 -6.08 1.19
CA ALA A 13 -7.22 -6.98 0.42
C ALA A 13 -6.49 -7.54 -0.82
N ALA A 14 -5.74 -6.70 -1.54
CA ALA A 14 -4.95 -7.12 -2.69
C ALA A 14 -3.81 -8.06 -2.29
N ILE A 15 -3.12 -7.78 -1.17
CA ILE A 15 -2.08 -8.67 -0.63
C ILE A 15 -2.67 -10.01 -0.19
N ALA A 16 -3.80 -10.00 0.51
CA ALA A 16 -4.49 -11.21 0.95
C ALA A 16 -4.94 -12.07 -0.25
N GLY A 17 -5.58 -11.46 -1.25
CA GLY A 17 -5.97 -12.16 -2.48
C GLY A 17 -4.79 -12.75 -3.24
N ALA A 18 -3.68 -12.01 -3.33
CA ALA A 18 -2.46 -12.51 -3.95
C ALA A 18 -1.78 -13.61 -3.12
N ALA A 19 -1.84 -13.55 -1.79
CA ALA A 19 -1.31 -14.59 -0.90
C ALA A 19 -2.11 -15.89 -1.02
N VAL A 20 -3.44 -15.80 -1.12
CA VAL A 20 -4.30 -16.97 -1.40
C VAL A 20 -3.98 -17.53 -2.79
N GLY A 21 -3.86 -16.67 -3.81
CA GLY A 21 -3.44 -17.09 -5.15
C GLY A 21 -2.07 -17.77 -5.17
N TYR A 22 -1.13 -17.29 -4.36
CA TYR A 22 0.17 -17.93 -4.17
C TYR A 22 0.05 -19.30 -3.49
N LEU A 23 -0.78 -19.44 -2.46
CA LEU A 23 -1.00 -20.72 -1.79
C LEU A 23 -1.57 -21.78 -2.73
N VAL A 24 -2.49 -21.40 -3.61
CA VAL A 24 -3.15 -22.31 -4.55
C VAL A 24 -2.22 -22.68 -5.72
N LYS A 25 -1.57 -21.70 -6.36
CA LYS A 25 -0.77 -21.94 -7.58
C LYS A 25 0.73 -22.10 -7.33
N ARG A 26 1.24 -21.72 -6.16
CA ARG A 26 2.68 -21.64 -5.81
C ARG A 26 3.56 -20.85 -6.77
N ASP A 27 2.97 -20.04 -7.64
CA ASP A 27 3.70 -19.22 -8.60
C ASP A 27 4.39 -18.02 -7.94
N ARG A 28 5.71 -17.90 -8.13
CA ARG A 28 6.49 -16.76 -7.60
C ARG A 28 6.05 -15.38 -8.16
N ARG A 29 5.20 -15.36 -9.19
CA ARG A 29 4.60 -14.13 -9.73
C ARG A 29 3.72 -13.44 -8.68
N TYR A 30 3.00 -14.19 -7.86
CA TYR A 30 2.15 -13.64 -6.80
C TYR A 30 2.98 -12.95 -5.71
N LEU A 31 4.12 -13.53 -5.32
CA LEU A 31 5.06 -12.89 -4.39
C LEU A 31 5.62 -11.56 -4.93
N ARG A 32 5.96 -11.51 -6.22
CA ARG A 32 6.38 -10.26 -6.87
C ARG A 32 5.28 -9.20 -6.86
N PHE A 33 4.03 -9.60 -7.11
CA PHE A 33 2.89 -8.69 -7.05
C PHE A 33 2.67 -8.15 -5.63
N ILE A 34 2.73 -9.01 -4.60
CA ILE A 34 2.65 -8.58 -3.20
C ILE A 34 3.73 -7.54 -2.89
N GLY A 35 4.98 -7.80 -3.30
CA GLY A 35 6.08 -6.85 -3.13
C GLY A 35 5.85 -5.52 -3.85
N GLN A 36 5.28 -5.53 -5.06
CA GLN A 36 4.91 -4.30 -5.77
C GLN A 36 3.82 -3.54 -5.03
N VAL A 37 2.74 -4.19 -4.62
CA VAL A 37 1.65 -3.56 -3.86
C VAL A 37 2.19 -2.92 -2.58
N LEU A 38 3.05 -3.63 -1.85
CA LEU A 38 3.70 -3.10 -0.65
C LEU A 38 4.54 -1.84 -0.96
N LYS A 39 5.37 -1.89 -2.00
CA LYS A 39 6.24 -0.78 -2.40
C LYS A 39 5.45 0.47 -2.78
N TYR A 40 4.40 0.33 -3.59
CA TYR A 40 3.57 1.47 -4.00
C TYR A 40 2.75 2.03 -2.84
N THR A 41 2.24 1.17 -1.95
CA THR A 41 1.52 1.60 -0.74
C THR A 41 2.44 2.41 0.17
N LEU A 42 3.68 1.97 0.37
CA LEU A 42 4.69 2.70 1.14
C LEU A 42 5.04 4.05 0.51
N LEU A 43 5.25 4.10 -0.81
CA LEU A 43 5.52 5.35 -1.52
C LEU A 43 4.38 6.36 -1.36
N LEU A 44 3.13 5.91 -1.48
CA LEU A 44 1.95 6.75 -1.31
C LEU A 44 1.83 7.27 0.13
N LEU A 45 2.04 6.40 1.12
CA LEU A 45 2.05 6.81 2.54
C LEU A 45 3.13 7.85 2.82
N LEU A 46 4.32 7.64 2.26
CA LEU A 46 5.44 8.55 2.43
C LEU A 46 5.15 9.91 1.80
N GLY A 47 4.57 9.92 0.59
CA GLY A 47 4.09 11.15 -0.05
C GLY A 47 3.02 11.87 0.77
N ALA A 48 2.07 11.14 1.35
CA ALA A 48 1.05 11.73 2.23
C ALA A 48 1.65 12.32 3.51
N LEU A 49 2.65 11.65 4.09
CA LEU A 49 3.39 12.12 5.27
C LEU A 49 4.16 13.40 4.99
N LEU A 50 4.90 13.44 3.87
CA LEU A 50 5.62 14.64 3.44
C LEU A 50 4.66 15.78 3.14
N PHE A 51 3.53 15.51 2.49
CA PHE A 51 2.51 16.52 2.24
C PHE A 51 1.95 17.09 3.55
N TYR A 52 1.66 16.24 4.53
CA TYR A 52 1.17 16.68 5.83
C TYR A 52 2.22 17.47 6.60
N ALA A 53 3.49 17.06 6.53
CA ALA A 53 4.61 17.78 7.13
C ALA A 53 4.81 19.16 6.49
N ALA A 54 4.72 19.24 5.15
CA ALA A 54 4.79 20.49 4.40
C ALA A 54 3.61 21.42 4.72
N GLN A 55 2.38 20.90 4.75
CA GLN A 55 1.21 21.66 5.22
C GLN A 55 1.44 22.20 6.62
N ARG A 56 1.99 21.40 7.53
CA ARG A 56 2.26 21.85 8.90
C ARG A 56 3.35 22.93 8.97
N LEU A 57 4.34 22.90 8.08
CA LEU A 57 5.39 23.93 7.99
C LEU A 57 4.91 25.23 7.34
N LEU A 58 3.93 25.18 6.44
CA LEU A 58 3.42 26.35 5.71
C LEU A 58 2.23 27.03 6.40
N ILE A 59 1.49 26.30 7.23
CA ILE A 59 0.27 26.79 7.91
C ILE A 59 0.57 27.25 9.36
N VAL A 60 1.74 26.88 9.90
CA VAL A 60 2.30 27.40 11.16
C VAL A 60 3.18 28.59 10.85
#